data_AF-A0AAW7Y7T3-F1
#
_entry.id   AF-A0AAW7Y7T3-F1
#
_cell.length_a   1.000
_cell.length_b   1.000
_cell.length_c   1.000
_cell.angle_alpha   90.00
_cell.angle_beta   90.00
_cell.angle_gamma   90.00
#
_symmetry.space_group_name_H-M   'P 1'
#
loop_
_entity.id
_entity.type
_entity.pdbx_description
1 polymer ?
#
loop_
_entity_poly.entity_id
_entity_poly.type
_entity_poly.pdbx_seq_one_letter_code
_entity_poly.pdbx_strand_id
1 'polypeptide(L)'
;MSNHSWIESDDLMILFVHLFGIENSPLSKIEIAEKIGTSIGSVSYRLGNFKAIDGVGKATHFGKLSAMVYRKYSHLSMLELRGLAFK
;
A
#
# COMPACT_ATOMS: atom_id res chain seq x y z
N MET A 1 17.00 12.24 6.45
CA MET A 1 15.74 11.58 6.06
C MET A 1 15.12 11.07 7.34
N SER A 2 14.01 11.66 7.77
CA SER A 2 13.28 11.19 8.95
C SER A 2 12.94 9.71 8.77
N ASN A 3 13.39 8.87 9.69
CA ASN A 3 13.06 7.45 9.74
C ASN A 3 11.59 7.31 10.13
N HIS A 4 10.67 7.60 9.21
CA HIS A 4 9.26 7.24 9.40
C HIS A 4 9.22 5.72 9.52
N SER A 5 8.96 5.25 10.74
CA SER A 5 8.76 3.83 10.99
C SER A 5 7.38 3.49 10.45
N TRP A 6 7.38 2.74 9.35
CA TRP A 6 6.14 2.44 8.66
C TRP A 6 5.13 1.70 9.54
N ILE A 7 3.88 2.10 9.41
CA ILE A 7 2.77 1.51 10.17
C ILE A 7 1.75 0.86 9.24
N GLU A 8 0.85 0.08 9.86
CA GLU A 8 -0.20 -0.68 9.18
C GLU A 8 -1.10 0.21 8.29
N SER A 9 -1.47 1.41 8.77
CA SER A 9 -2.31 2.35 8.01
C SER A 9 -1.65 2.84 6.73
N ASP A 10 -0.32 2.97 6.73
CA ASP A 10 0.40 3.39 5.53
C ASP A 10 0.28 2.31 4.46
N ASP A 11 0.48 1.04 4.82
CA ASP A 11 0.37 -0.09 3.89
C ASP A 11 -1.08 -0.39 3.49
N LEU A 12 -2.09 0.01 4.28
CA LEU A 12 -3.50 -0.08 3.89
C LEU A 12 -3.84 0.81 2.68
N MET A 13 -3.34 2.05 2.65
CA MET A 13 -3.51 2.94 1.49
C MET A 13 -2.86 2.34 0.25
N ILE A 14 -1.66 1.76 0.41
CA ILE A 14 -0.93 1.17 -0.70
C ILE A 14 -1.61 -0.13 -1.18
N LEU A 15 -2.11 -0.96 -0.25
CA LEU A 15 -2.86 -2.17 -0.57
C LEU A 15 -4.13 -1.82 -1.36
N PHE A 16 -4.85 -0.76 -0.97
CA PHE A 16 -6.03 -0.31 -1.70
C PHE A 16 -5.68 0.02 -3.16
N VAL A 17 -4.63 0.82 -3.39
CA VAL A 17 -4.18 1.16 -4.74
C VAL A 17 -3.72 -0.06 -5.52
N HIS A 18 -3.09 -1.04 -4.85
CA HIS A 18 -2.65 -2.29 -5.48
C HIS A 18 -3.84 -3.13 -5.98
N LEU A 19 -4.88 -3.30 -5.15
CA LEU A 19 -6.03 -4.15 -5.47
C LEU A 19 -7.03 -3.48 -6.42
N PHE A 20 -7.24 -2.18 -6.27
CA PHE A 20 -8.34 -1.46 -6.92
C PHE A 20 -7.88 -0.38 -7.89
N GLY A 21 -6.58 -0.12 -8.02
CA GLY A 21 -6.06 0.93 -8.88
C GLY A 21 -6.11 2.32 -8.24
N ILE A 22 -5.25 3.21 -8.73
CA ILE A 22 -5.14 4.59 -8.22
C ILE A 22 -6.35 5.44 -8.64
N GLU A 23 -6.98 5.10 -9.75
CA GLU A 23 -8.19 5.74 -10.28
C GLU A 23 -9.40 5.59 -9.37
N ASN A 24 -9.42 4.56 -8.51
CA ASN A 24 -10.46 4.34 -7.52
C ASN A 24 -10.10 4.94 -6.15
N SER A 25 -8.89 5.50 -6.00
CA SER A 25 -8.42 6.13 -4.77
C SER A 25 -8.96 7.56 -4.67
N PRO A 26 -9.37 8.02 -3.47
CA PRO A 26 -9.69 9.42 -3.25
C PRO A 26 -8.45 10.33 -3.26
N LEU A 27 -7.25 9.74 -3.19
CA LEU A 27 -5.97 10.45 -3.19
C LEU A 27 -5.13 10.02 -4.39
N SER A 28 -4.45 10.97 -5.01
CA SER A 28 -3.38 10.71 -5.96
C SER A 28 -2.17 10.05 -5.28
N LYS A 29 -1.27 9.51 -6.10
CA LYS A 29 -0.04 8.88 -5.60
C LYS A 29 0.87 9.86 -4.85
N ILE A 30 0.82 11.15 -5.22
CA ILE A 30 1.59 12.22 -4.57
C ILE A 30 0.98 12.50 -3.19
N GLU A 31 -0.33 12.70 -3.12
CA GLU A 31 -1.03 12.96 -1.86
C GLU A 31 -0.91 11.78 -0.88
N ILE A 32 -0.89 10.54 -1.37
CA ILE A 32 -0.61 9.37 -0.51
C ILE A 32 0.81 9.47 0.08
N ALA A 33 1.81 9.79 -0.75
CA ALA A 33 3.19 9.92 -0.28
C ALA A 33 3.32 11.02 0.78
N GLU A 34 2.67 12.17 0.56
CA GLU A 34 2.62 13.28 1.51
C GLU A 34 1.88 12.89 2.81
N LYS A 35 0.71 12.26 2.71
CA LYS A 35 -0.11 11.85 3.87
C LYS A 35 0.61 10.85 4.77
N ILE A 36 1.40 9.94 4.20
CA ILE A 36 2.19 8.96 4.97
C ILE A 36 3.62 9.42 5.26
N GLY A 37 3.98 10.67 4.92
CA GLY A 37 5.28 11.26 5.26
C GLY A 37 6.48 10.65 4.54
N THR A 38 6.33 10.29 3.26
CA THR A 38 7.37 9.60 2.48
C THR A 38 7.51 10.10 1.03
N SER A 39 8.38 9.47 0.24
CA SER A 39 8.55 9.75 -1.19
C SER A 39 7.67 8.89 -2.08
N ILE A 40 7.36 9.39 -3.28
CA ILE A 40 6.67 8.63 -4.34
C ILE A 40 7.44 7.35 -4.71
N GLY A 41 8.78 7.39 -4.63
CA GLY A 41 9.63 6.21 -4.82
C GLY A 41 9.35 5.13 -3.78
N SER A 42 9.15 5.52 -2.52
CA SER A 42 8.81 4.58 -1.46
C SER A 42 7.41 3.99 -1.59
N VAL A 43 6.43 4.80 -2.00
CA VAL A 43 5.09 4.32 -2.39
C VAL A 43 5.18 3.28 -3.51
N SER A 44 6.01 3.55 -4.53
CA SER A 44 6.24 2.63 -5.65
C SER A 44 6.90 1.33 -5.21
N TYR A 45 7.87 1.41 -4.31
CA TYR A 45 8.52 0.25 -3.72
C TYR A 45 7.53 -0.65 -2.97
N ARG A 46 6.61 -0.06 -2.19
CA ARG A 46 5.57 -0.80 -1.46
C ARG A 46 4.52 -1.42 -2.37
N LEU A 47 4.11 -0.73 -3.44
CA LEU A 47 3.33 -1.37 -4.51
C LEU A 47 4.08 -2.59 -5.09
N GLY A 48 5.41 -2.49 -5.22
CA GLY A 48 6.27 -3.61 -5.59
C GLY A 48 6.20 -4.79 -4.62
N ASN A 49 6.15 -4.54 -3.30
CA ASN A 49 5.98 -5.60 -2.29
C ASN A 49 4.68 -6.38 -2.52
N PHE A 50 3.57 -5.70 -2.75
CA PHE A 50 2.27 -6.38 -2.97
C PHE A 50 2.24 -7.15 -4.29
N LYS A 51 2.81 -6.60 -5.36
CA LYS A 51 3.00 -7.34 -6.62
C LYS A 51 3.84 -8.60 -6.42
N ALA A 52 4.92 -8.53 -5.63
CA ALA A 52 5.75 -9.68 -5.30
C ALA A 52 4.97 -10.75 -4.50
N ILE A 53 4.09 -10.33 -3.58
CA ILE A 53 3.21 -11.23 -2.83
C ILE A 53 2.24 -11.97 -3.76
N ASP A 54 1.70 -11.29 -4.77
CA ASP A 54 0.85 -11.89 -5.81
C ASP A 54 1.61 -12.75 -6.83
N GLY A 55 2.94 -12.87 -6.70
CA GLY A 55 3.77 -13.56 -7.69
C GLY A 55 3.93 -12.80 -9.01
N VAL A 56 3.62 -11.50 -9.03
CA VAL A 56 3.74 -10.63 -10.20
C VAL A 56 5.11 -9.95 -10.22
N GLY A 57 5.86 -10.16 -11.30
CA GLY A 57 7.16 -9.54 -11.54
C GLY A 57 8.34 -10.40 -11.10
N LYS A 58 9.52 -9.78 -10.91
CA LYS A 58 10.79 -10.46 -10.60
C LYS A 58 11.20 -10.39 -9.13
N ALA A 59 10.45 -9.64 -8.31
CA ALA A 59 10.79 -9.46 -6.91
C ALA A 59 10.41 -10.71 -6.11
N THR A 60 11.39 -11.35 -5.48
CA THR A 60 11.22 -12.52 -4.61
C THR A 60 11.22 -12.17 -3.13
N HIS A 61 11.53 -10.91 -2.80
CA HIS A 61 11.57 -10.40 -1.43
C HIS A 61 10.56 -9.25 -1.29
N PHE A 62 9.78 -9.29 -0.21
CA PHE A 62 8.80 -8.28 0.16
C PHE A 62 8.88 -7.98 1.66
N GLY A 63 8.45 -6.78 2.04
CA GLY A 63 8.43 -6.37 3.45
C GLY A 63 7.47 -7.22 4.30
N LYS A 64 7.88 -7.56 5.53
CA LYS A 64 7.05 -8.31 6.49
C LYS A 64 5.73 -7.60 6.83
N LEU A 65 5.77 -6.27 6.96
CA LEU A 65 4.59 -5.46 7.23
C LEU A 65 3.58 -5.56 6.08
N SER A 66 4.03 -5.40 4.83
CA SER A 66 3.18 -5.50 3.64
C SER A 66 2.58 -6.90 3.51
N ALA A 67 3.34 -7.96 3.83
CA ALA A 67 2.82 -9.33 3.86
C ALA A 67 1.72 -9.54 4.90
N MET A 68 1.89 -8.97 6.10
CA MET A 68 0.88 -9.03 7.16
C MET A 68 -0.40 -8.28 6.74
N VAL A 69 -0.25 -7.05 6.25
CA VAL A 69 -1.37 -6.23 5.76
C VAL A 69 -2.11 -6.93 4.63
N TYR A 70 -1.39 -7.46 3.65
CA TYR A 70 -2.00 -8.19 2.54
C TYR A 70 -2.84 -9.36 3.05
N ARG A 71 -2.25 -10.26 3.86
CA ARG A 71 -2.98 -11.42 4.41
C ARG A 71 -4.21 -11.03 5.22
N LYS A 72 -4.14 -9.93 5.96
CA LYS A 72 -5.20 -9.48 6.86
C LYS A 72 -6.35 -8.80 6.11
N TYR A 73 -6.10 -8.16 4.97
CA TYR A 73 -7.08 -7.26 4.37
C TYR A 73 -7.36 -7.47 2.88
N SER A 74 -6.60 -8.32 2.17
CA SER A 74 -6.76 -8.51 0.72
C SER A 74 -8.10 -9.12 0.30
N HIS A 75 -8.84 -9.72 1.24
CA HIS A 75 -10.15 -10.31 1.01
C HIS A 75 -11.31 -9.31 1.17
N LEU A 76 -11.03 -8.08 1.63
CA LEU A 76 -12.05 -7.06 1.82
C LEU A 76 -12.53 -6.48 0.49
N SER A 77 -13.80 -6.07 0.45
CA SER A 77 -14.34 -5.34 -0.69
C SER A 77 -13.71 -3.95 -0.82
N MET A 78 -13.86 -3.33 -2.00
CA MET A 78 -13.38 -1.97 -2.25
C MET A 78 -13.92 -0.97 -1.21
N LEU A 79 -15.20 -1.05 -0.88
CA LEU A 79 -15.82 -0.11 0.08
C LEU A 79 -15.27 -0.28 1.49
N GLU A 80 -15.13 -1.52 1.96
CA GLU A 80 -14.56 -1.83 3.28
C GLU A 80 -13.10 -1.38 3.38
N LEU A 81 -12.28 -1.73 2.38
CA LEU A 81 -10.87 -1.38 2.39
C LEU A 81 -10.66 0.13 2.24
N ARG A 82 -11.45 0.80 1.39
CA ARG A 82 -11.43 2.27 1.28
C ARG A 82 -11.72 2.93 2.63
N GLY A 83 -12.74 2.42 3.32
CA GLY A 83 -13.14 2.89 4.64
C GLY A 83 -12.07 2.68 5.72
N LEU A 84 -11.15 1.73 5.56
CA LEU A 84 -10.01 1.52 6.46
C LEU A 84 -8.78 2.35 6.05
N ALA A 85 -8.51 2.42 4.75
CA ALA A 85 -7.32 3.05 4.18
C ALA A 85 -7.33 4.57 4.27
N PHE A 86 -8.50 5.22 4.12
CA PHE A 86 -8.60 6.68 3.99
C PHE A 86 -9.44 7.32 5.09
N LYS A 87 -9.32 6.79 6.32
CA LYS A 87 -9.87 7.45 7.52
C LYS A 87 -9.20 8.79 7.81
#